data_AF-A0A2T6M0Q9-F1
#
_entry.id   AF-A0A2T6M0Q9-F1
#
_cell.length_a   1.000
_cell.length_b   1.000
_cell.length_c   1.000
_cell.angle_alpha   90.00
_cell.angle_beta   90.00
_cell.angle_gamma   90.00
#
_symmetry.space_group_name_H-M   'P 1'
#
loop_
_entity.id
_entity.type
_entity.pdbx_description
1 polymer ?
#
loop_
_entity_poly.entity_id
_entity_poly.type
_entity_poly.pdbx_seq_one_letter_code
_entity_poly.pdbx_strand_id
1 'polypeptide(L)'
;MLDGLDFDPVKGVVSLRLQAYPKPDATTRTAIVVFFEGVTTVAMHADIASLAGNRFAGNVSYWHMADSRGTSYIYLTEGYIAITAEGVPKVVQS
;
A
#
# COMPACT_ATOMS: atom_id res chain seq x y z
N MET A 1 -8.23 1.33 1.41
CA MET A 1 -8.25 2.53 0.56
C MET A 1 -6.86 3.13 0.56
N LEU A 2 -6.34 3.53 -0.60
CA LEU A 2 -5.10 4.25 -0.79
C LEU A 2 -5.35 5.76 -0.70
N ASP A 3 -4.69 6.40 0.26
CA ASP A 3 -4.69 7.85 0.47
C ASP A 3 -3.45 8.52 -0.11
N GLY A 4 -2.34 7.79 -0.22
CA GLY A 4 -1.14 8.29 -0.88
C GLY A 4 0.05 7.35 -0.78
N LEU A 5 1.06 7.67 -1.57
CA LEU A 5 2.35 7.00 -1.62
C LEU A 5 3.43 8.08 -1.50
N ASP A 6 4.43 7.83 -0.65
CA ASP A 6 5.66 8.62 -0.58
C ASP A 6 6.84 7.71 -0.89
N PHE A 7 7.77 8.18 -1.72
CA PHE A 7 8.95 7.43 -2.16
C PHE A 7 10.20 8.28 -1.99
N ASP A 8 11.11 7.81 -1.13
CA ASP A 8 12.43 8.39 -0.92
C ASP A 8 13.49 7.44 -1.55
N PRO A 9 13.92 7.70 -2.80
CA PRO A 9 14.87 6.85 -3.49
C PRO A 9 16.27 6.89 -2.88
N VAL A 10 16.63 7.98 -2.18
CA VAL A 10 17.96 8.13 -1.56
C VAL A 10 18.07 7.25 -0.32
N LYS A 11 16.99 7.15 0.46
CA LYS A 11 16.92 6.26 1.63
C LYS A 11 16.46 4.85 1.30
N GLY A 12 15.96 4.61 0.10
CA GLY A 12 15.35 3.33 -0.29
C GLY A 12 14.11 3.03 0.56
N VAL A 13 13.24 4.03 0.72
CA VAL A 13 12.04 3.95 1.57
C VAL A 13 10.78 4.23 0.76
N VAL A 14 9.74 3.44 1.00
CA VAL A 14 8.37 3.72 0.53
C VAL A 14 7.42 3.72 1.70
N SER A 15 6.53 4.72 1.76
CA SER A 15 5.43 4.78 2.72
C SER A 15 4.10 4.79 1.98
N LEU A 16 3.25 3.79 2.23
CA LEU A 16 1.88 3.74 1.73
C LEU A 16 0.91 4.15 2.83
N ARG A 17 0.18 5.25 2.63
CA ARG A 17 -0.89 5.69 3.52
C ARG A 17 -2.21 5.08 3.07
N LEU A 18 -2.86 4.35 3.95
CA LEU A 18 -4.08 3.60 3.64
C LEU A 18 -5.13 3.74 4.75
N GLN A 19 -6.39 3.53 4.40
CA GLN A 19 -7.46 3.19 5.33
C GLN A 19 -7.76 1.69 5.23
N ALA A 20 -7.64 0.94 6.31
CA ALA A 20 -7.91 -0.51 6.36
C ALA A 20 -8.81 -0.88 7.54
N TYR A 21 -9.54 -1.99 7.42
CA TYR A 21 -10.22 -2.59 8.56
C TYR A 21 -9.18 -3.34 9.41
N PRO A 22 -8.99 -2.97 10.69
CA PRO A 22 -7.96 -3.60 11.53
C PRO A 22 -8.28 -5.06 11.85
N LYS A 23 -9.56 -5.46 11.74
CA LYS A 23 -10.05 -6.83 11.95
C LYS A 23 -11.18 -7.13 10.97
N PRO A 24 -11.46 -8.41 10.66
CA PRO A 24 -12.56 -8.80 9.77
C PRO A 24 -13.94 -8.33 10.24
N ASP A 25 -14.13 -8.17 11.55
CA ASP A 25 -15.38 -7.74 12.19
C ASP A 25 -15.47 -6.22 12.42
N ALA A 26 -14.43 -5.47 12.05
CA ALA A 26 -14.41 -4.03 12.26
C ALA A 26 -15.44 -3.34 11.35
N THR A 27 -16.26 -2.47 11.93
CA THR A 27 -17.28 -1.68 11.21
C THR A 27 -16.71 -0.39 10.63
N THR A 28 -15.52 0.02 11.07
CA THR A 28 -14.85 1.25 10.63
C THR A 28 -13.44 0.95 10.12
N ARG A 29 -13.01 1.76 9.14
CA ARG A 29 -11.62 1.76 8.66
C ARG A 29 -10.78 2.66 9.56
N THR A 30 -9.52 2.30 9.71
CA THR A 30 -8.52 3.07 10.46
C THR A 30 -7.36 3.44 9.53
N ALA A 31 -6.80 4.62 9.75
CA ALA A 31 -5.62 5.09 9.05
C ALA A 31 -4.40 4.26 9.47
N ILE A 32 -3.70 3.72 8.48
CA ILE A 32 -2.46 2.98 8.67
C ILE A 32 -1.42 3.46 7.66
N VAL A 33 -0.15 3.29 8.02
CA VAL A 33 0.99 3.46 7.14
C VAL A 33 1.70 2.13 7.01
N VAL A 34 1.87 1.65 5.77
CA VAL A 34 2.75 0.53 5.47
C VAL A 34 4.10 1.08 5.04
N PHE A 35 5.13 0.77 5.83
CA PHE A 35 6.47 1.28 5.67
C PHE A 35 7.40 0.20 5.14
N PHE A 36 8.11 0.51 4.07
CA PHE A 36 9.09 -0.35 3.43
C PHE A 36 10.48 0.28 3.54
N GLU A 37 11.46 -0.51 3.97
CA GLU A 37 12.88 -0.13 4.06
C GLU A 37 13.70 -1.02 3.12
N GLY A 38 14.82 -0.51 2.60
CA GLY A 38 15.66 -1.27 1.67
C GLY A 38 14.92 -1.59 0.36
N VAL A 39 14.12 -0.64 -0.13
CA VAL A 39 13.36 -0.78 -1.38
C VAL A 39 14.30 -0.78 -2.57
N THR A 40 14.21 -1.81 -3.39
CA THR A 40 15.04 -1.99 -4.61
C THR A 40 14.24 -1.79 -5.88
N THR A 41 12.92 -1.93 -5.84
CA THR A 41 12.05 -1.71 -7.01
C THR A 41 10.68 -1.22 -6.56
N VAL A 42 10.16 -0.23 -7.29
CA VAL A 42 8.78 0.24 -7.19
C VAL A 42 8.20 0.25 -8.60
N ALA A 43 7.10 -0.48 -8.79
CA ALA A 43 6.32 -0.43 -10.01
C ALA A 43 4.87 -0.09 -9.66
N MET A 44 4.28 0.84 -10.40
CA MET A 44 2.90 1.26 -10.20
C MET A 44 2.22 1.42 -11.55
N HIS A 45 1.07 0.78 -11.69
CA HIS A 45 0.13 1.02 -12.76
C HIS A 45 -1.21 1.37 -12.12
N ALA A 46 -1.74 2.56 -12.41
CA ALA A 46 -2.96 3.02 -11.77
C ALA A 46 -3.76 3.93 -12.71
N ASP A 47 -5.07 3.67 -12.78
CA ASP A 47 -6.01 4.64 -13.32
C ASP A 47 -6.38 5.66 -12.22
N ILE A 48 -5.86 6.87 -12.35
CA ILE A 48 -6.06 7.94 -11.37
C ILE A 48 -7.52 8.39 -11.29
N ALA A 49 -8.26 8.37 -12.41
CA ALA A 49 -9.66 8.75 -12.42
C ALA A 49 -10.51 7.71 -11.69
N SER A 50 -10.26 6.42 -11.94
CA SER A 50 -10.90 5.32 -11.22
C SER A 50 -10.56 5.31 -9.73
N LEU A 51 -9.30 5.58 -9.36
CA LEU A 51 -8.90 5.71 -7.95
C LEU A 51 -9.63 6.84 -7.22
N ALA A 52 -9.80 8.00 -7.88
CA ALA A 52 -10.50 9.14 -7.32
C ALA A 52 -12.01 8.87 -7.21
N GLY A 53 -12.62 8.29 -8.25
CA GLY A 53 -14.04 7.91 -8.27
C GLY A 53 -14.41 6.84 -7.23
N ASN A 54 -13.47 5.95 -6.89
CA ASN A 54 -13.66 4.87 -5.91
C ASN A 54 -13.11 5.17 -4.51
N ARG A 55 -12.83 6.45 -4.22
CA ARG A 55 -12.31 6.89 -2.92
C ARG A 55 -13.13 6.34 -1.73
N PHE A 56 -14.45 6.41 -1.78
CA PHE A 56 -15.31 5.98 -0.66
C PHE A 56 -15.59 4.47 -0.65
N ALA A 57 -15.88 3.89 -1.81
CA ALA A 57 -16.13 2.45 -1.96
C ALA A 57 -14.91 1.61 -1.54
N GLY A 58 -13.70 2.17 -1.71
CA GLY A 58 -12.44 1.48 -1.48
C GLY A 58 -11.78 1.24 -2.83
N ASN A 59 -10.63 1.86 -3.03
CA ASN A 59 -9.83 1.78 -4.25
C ASN A 59 -8.66 0.79 -4.15
N VAL A 60 -8.65 -0.02 -3.08
CA VAL A 60 -7.72 -1.14 -2.85
C VAL A 60 -8.58 -2.38 -2.69
N SER A 61 -8.42 -3.34 -3.59
CA SER A 61 -9.22 -4.57 -3.61
C SER A 61 -8.61 -5.66 -2.73
N TYR A 62 -7.30 -5.83 -2.81
CA TYR A 62 -6.55 -6.85 -2.09
C TYR A 62 -5.09 -6.43 -1.96
N TRP A 63 -4.38 -7.00 -1.01
CA TRP A 63 -2.95 -6.82 -0.85
C TRP A 63 -2.29 -8.12 -0.40
N HIS A 64 -1.05 -8.30 -0.80
CA HIS A 64 -0.19 -9.39 -0.38
C HIS A 64 1.13 -8.78 0.03
N MET A 65 1.48 -8.90 1.30
CA MET A 65 2.74 -8.40 1.84
C MET A 65 3.75 -9.55 1.87
N ALA A 66 4.98 -9.28 1.44
CA ALA A 66 6.05 -10.26 1.52
C ALA A 66 6.45 -10.49 2.99
N ASP A 67 6.53 -11.76 3.41
CA ASP A 67 6.92 -12.16 4.77
C ASP A 67 8.45 -12.18 4.98
N SER A 68 9.21 -11.84 3.95
CA SER A 68 10.67 -11.72 3.95
C SER A 68 11.09 -10.83 2.78
N ARG A 69 12.39 -10.83 2.43
CA ARG A 69 12.88 -10.23 1.19
C ARG A 69 12.02 -10.69 0.01
N GLY A 70 11.43 -9.75 -0.72
CA GLY A 70 10.53 -10.08 -1.81
C GLY A 70 9.67 -8.90 -2.24
N THR A 71 8.66 -9.21 -3.05
CA THR A 71 7.74 -8.21 -3.62
C THR A 71 6.39 -8.28 -2.94
N SER A 72 5.98 -7.16 -2.35
CA SER A 72 4.61 -6.94 -1.90
C SER A 72 3.77 -6.37 -3.05
N TYR A 73 2.53 -6.83 -3.17
CA TYR A 73 1.57 -6.41 -4.18
C TYR A 73 0.35 -5.78 -3.52
N ILE A 74 -0.04 -4.60 -3.99
CA ILE A 74 -1.27 -3.92 -3.59
C ILE A 74 -2.11 -3.76 -4.85
N TYR A 75 -3.22 -4.48 -4.91
CA TYR A 75 -4.13 -4.45 -6.04
C TYR A 75 -5.13 -3.32 -5.87
N LEU A 76 -5.16 -2.43 -6.86
CA LEU A 76 -6.00 -1.26 -6.89
C LEU A 76 -7.25 -1.52 -7.74
N THR A 77 -8.25 -0.66 -7.60
CA THR A 77 -9.26 -0.54 -8.66
C THR A 77 -8.54 -0.15 -9.94
N GLU A 78 -8.52 -1.05 -10.92
CA GLU A 78 -7.85 -0.87 -12.22
C GLU A 78 -6.36 -0.57 -12.11
N GLY A 79 -5.64 -1.41 -11.37
CA GLY A 79 -4.19 -1.28 -11.29
C GLY A 79 -3.53 -2.10 -10.20
N TYR A 80 -2.25 -1.83 -9.99
CA TYR A 80 -1.46 -2.41 -8.91
C TYR A 80 -0.29 -1.50 -8.52
N ILE A 81 0.21 -1.73 -7.31
CA ILE A 81 1.51 -1.26 -6.83
C ILE A 81 2.29 -2.51 -6.44
N ALA A 82 3.51 -2.64 -6.95
CA ALA A 82 4.46 -3.68 -6.59
C ALA A 82 5.71 -3.04 -5.99
N ILE A 83 6.07 -3.45 -4.78
CA ILE A 83 7.23 -2.93 -4.05
C ILE A 83 8.12 -4.11 -3.66
N THR A 84 9.34 -4.13 -4.18
CA THR A 84 10.36 -5.10 -3.80
C THR A 84 11.27 -4.49 -2.75
N ALA A 85 11.43 -5.17 -1.62
CA ALA A 85 12.25 -4.72 -0.50
C ALA A 85 13.09 -5.85 0.10
N GLU A 86 14.14 -5.47 0.83
CA GLU A 86 15.05 -6.41 1.50
C GLU A 86 14.51 -6.96 2.83
N GLY A 87 13.38 -6.46 3.32
CA GLY A 87 12.79 -6.87 4.59
C GLY A 87 11.26 -6.83 4.60
N VAL A 88 10.69 -7.26 5.73
CA VAL A 88 9.24 -7.30 5.95
C VAL A 88 8.68 -5.88 6.11
N PRO A 89 7.59 -5.51 5.42
CA PRO A 89 6.95 -4.23 5.60
C PRO A 89 6.37 -4.07 7.01
N LYS A 90 6.52 -2.88 7.59
CA LYS A 90 6.01 -2.55 8.92
C LYS A 90 4.66 -1.83 8.79
N VAL A 91 3.67 -2.25 9.55
CA VAL A 91 2.38 -1.54 9.64
C VAL A 91 2.36 -0.68 10.88
N VAL A 92 2.14 0.62 10.73
CA VAL A 92 2.05 1.60 11.81
C VAL A 92 0.66 2.21 11.78
N GLN A 93 0.00 2.32 12.93
CA GLN A 93 -1.24 3.08 13.06
C GLN A 93 -0.91 4.57 13.07
N SER A 94 -1.59 5.34 12.21
CA SER A 94 -1.42 6.80 12.14
C SER A 94 -2.38 7.54 13.03
#